data_AF-A0A0B0D1Y4-F1
#
_entry.id   AF-A0A0B0D1Y4-F1
#
_cell.length_a   1.000
_cell.length_b   1.000
_cell.length_c   1.000
_cell.angle_alpha   90.00
_cell.angle_beta   90.00
_cell.angle_gamma   90.00
#
_symmetry.space_group_name_H-M   'P 1'
#
loop_
_entity.id
_entity.type
_entity.pdbx_description
1 polymer ?
#
loop_
_entity_poly.entity_id
_entity_poly.type
_entity_poly.pdbx_seq_one_letter_code
_entity_poly.pdbx_strand_id
1 'polypeptide(L)'
;MKENQEIENESINQKSIRFQGRKSSWYFFLGIVIFIGWLQSYVGSVPPVVYVGCVFFYIMFLYETHMSKKSNEELWYIWEERWSGRKKLYQVRNAFSNGMGYLIPAFLSADIMWSMTIIFLIVAIISGYRNGGKKWEAKEHYLKDFKELTTNKPLVSA
;
A
#
# COMPACT_ATOMS: atom_id res chain seq x y z
N MET A 1 -29.89 -4.77 1.12
CA MET A 1 -29.49 -4.00 2.33
C MET A 1 -28.12 -4.41 2.87
N LYS A 2 -27.78 -5.71 2.98
CA LYS A 2 -26.45 -6.18 3.39
C LYS A 2 -25.32 -5.82 2.39
N GLU A 3 -25.56 -5.92 1.09
CA GLU A 3 -24.55 -5.59 0.05
C GLU A 3 -24.11 -4.12 0.08
N ASN A 4 -25.02 -3.18 0.33
CA ASN A 4 -24.67 -1.76 0.49
C ASN A 4 -23.74 -1.53 1.69
N GLN A 5 -23.96 -2.25 2.79
CA GLN A 5 -23.11 -2.13 3.98
C GLN A 5 -21.72 -2.72 3.73
N GLU A 6 -21.61 -3.81 2.97
CA GLU A 6 -20.32 -4.42 2.64
C GLU A 6 -19.45 -3.51 1.75
N ILE A 7 -20.06 -2.86 0.75
CA ILE A 7 -19.36 -1.90 -0.12
C ILE A 7 -18.96 -0.64 0.65
N GLU A 8 -19.83 -0.16 1.55
CA GLU A 8 -19.52 0.96 2.42
C GLU A 8 -18.35 0.62 3.36
N ASN A 9 -18.38 -0.56 3.99
CA ASN A 9 -17.31 -1.06 4.84
C ASN A 9 -15.98 -1.20 4.07
N GLU A 10 -16.01 -1.74 2.86
CA GLU A 10 -14.80 -1.86 2.03
C GLU A 10 -14.28 -0.48 1.59
N SER A 11 -15.17 0.48 1.34
CA SER A 11 -14.78 1.85 1.01
C SER A 11 -14.16 2.58 2.21
N ILE A 12 -14.72 2.38 3.42
CA ILE A 12 -14.14 2.86 4.69
C ILE A 12 -12.77 2.22 4.92
N ASN A 13 -12.64 0.91 4.67
CA ASN A 13 -11.39 0.17 4.77
C ASN A 13 -10.32 0.73 3.82
N GLN A 14 -10.70 1.03 2.57
CA GLN A 14 -9.79 1.66 1.59
C GLN A 14 -9.24 3.01 2.07
N LYS A 15 -10.09 3.87 2.65
CA LYS A 15 -9.66 5.16 3.22
C LYS A 15 -8.76 4.96 4.44
N SER A 16 -9.12 4.04 5.32
CA SER A 16 -8.33 3.70 6.52
C SER A 16 -6.92 3.25 6.15
N ILE A 17 -6.78 2.33 5.18
CA ILE A 17 -5.49 1.83 4.69
C ILE A 17 -4.62 2.98 4.15
N ARG A 18 -5.19 3.90 3.37
CA ARG A 18 -4.46 5.06 2.82
C ARG A 18 -4.04 6.04 3.91
N PHE A 19 -4.90 6.27 4.91
CA PHE A 19 -4.56 7.11 6.06
C PHE A 19 -3.42 6.52 6.89
N GLN A 20 -3.42 5.20 7.09
CA GLN A 20 -2.30 4.48 7.71
C GLN A 20 -1.02 4.59 6.85
N GLY A 21 -1.12 4.43 5.53
CA GLY A 21 -0.02 4.60 4.59
C GLY A 21 0.60 6.01 4.64
N ARG A 22 -0.24 7.04 4.76
CA ARG A 22 0.18 8.44 4.96
C ARG A 22 0.97 8.61 6.25
N LYS A 23 0.44 8.12 7.38
CA LYS A 23 1.13 8.19 8.68
C LYS A 23 2.46 7.45 8.66
N SER A 24 2.48 6.24 8.08
CA SER A 24 3.69 5.45 7.97
C SER A 24 4.75 6.15 7.11
N SER A 25 4.39 6.66 5.94
CA SER A 25 5.32 7.41 5.07
C SER A 25 5.87 8.65 5.77
N TRP A 26 5.03 9.35 6.55
CA TRP A 26 5.46 10.50 7.35
C TRP A 26 6.46 10.10 8.45
N TYR A 27 6.20 9.03 9.18
CA TYR A 27 7.12 8.54 10.20
C TYR A 27 8.44 8.02 9.62
N PHE A 28 8.42 7.35 8.47
CA PHE A 28 9.64 6.96 7.77
C PHE A 28 10.43 8.18 7.29
N PHE A 29 9.76 9.19 6.73
CA PHE A 29 10.41 10.45 6.37
C PHE A 29 11.07 11.12 7.58
N LEU A 30 10.34 11.31 8.69
CA LEU A 30 10.87 11.90 9.91
C LEU A 30 12.03 11.08 10.49
N GLY A 31 11.91 9.75 10.49
CA GLY A 31 12.97 8.86 10.95
C GLY A 31 14.26 9.04 10.14
N ILE A 32 14.15 9.14 8.82
CA ILE A 32 15.30 9.41 7.94
C ILE A 32 15.88 10.79 8.20
N VAL A 33 15.06 11.83 8.37
CA VAL A 33 15.54 13.20 8.67
C VAL A 33 16.32 13.24 9.99
N ILE A 34 15.80 12.60 11.04
CA ILE A 34 16.49 12.49 12.34
C ILE A 34 17.81 11.72 12.17
N PHE A 35 17.79 10.61 11.40
CA PHE A 35 18.98 9.83 11.12
C PHE A 35 20.05 10.61 10.36
N ILE A 36 19.66 11.43 9.37
CA ILE A 36 20.56 12.34 8.64
C ILE A 36 21.21 13.33 9.62
N GLY A 37 20.41 13.99 10.47
CA GLY A 37 20.92 14.95 11.45
C GLY A 37 21.89 14.31 12.46
N TRP A 38 21.58 13.09 12.90
CA TRP A 38 22.48 12.30 13.74
C TRP A 38 23.78 11.97 12.99
N LEU A 39 23.71 11.38 11.78
CA LEU A 39 24.86 10.96 11.00
C LEU A 39 25.79 12.13 10.62
N GLN A 40 25.21 13.29 10.30
CA GLN A 40 25.96 14.51 9.97
C GLN A 40 26.82 14.99 11.15
N SER A 41 26.38 14.76 12.39
CA SER A 41 27.16 15.08 13.60
C SER A 41 28.44 14.25 13.75
N TYR A 42 28.52 13.08 13.10
CA TYR A 42 29.67 12.16 13.21
C TYR A 42 30.54 12.09 11.95
N VAL A 43 29.95 12.19 10.76
CA VAL A 43 30.63 11.81 9.50
C VAL A 43 30.91 13.04 8.60
N GLY A 44 30.48 14.25 9.00
CA GLY A 44 30.71 15.51 8.27
C GLY A 44 29.98 15.64 6.93
N SER A 45 29.67 14.53 6.26
CA SER A 45 28.82 14.44 5.07
C SER A 45 27.97 13.18 5.12
N VAL A 46 26.73 13.29 4.64
CA VAL A 46 25.78 12.17 4.58
C VAL A 46 25.78 11.60 3.16
N PRO A 47 25.84 10.27 2.99
CA PRO A 47 25.81 9.66 1.67
C PRO A 47 24.58 10.11 0.84
N PRO A 48 24.74 10.48 -0.44
CA PRO A 48 23.65 10.94 -1.31
C PRO A 48 22.43 9.99 -1.37
N VAL A 49 22.66 8.68 -1.24
CA VAL A 49 21.60 7.66 -1.22
C VAL A 49 20.58 7.86 -0.10
N VAL A 50 21.00 8.41 1.05
CA VAL A 50 20.12 8.67 2.20
C VAL A 50 19.15 9.81 1.88
N TYR A 51 19.62 10.85 1.18
CA TYR A 51 18.77 11.95 0.70
C TYR A 51 17.75 11.48 -0.34
N VAL A 52 18.15 10.59 -1.26
CA VAL A 52 17.22 9.98 -2.23
C VAL A 52 16.11 9.22 -1.51
N GLY A 53 16.45 8.46 -0.47
CA GLY A 53 15.45 7.81 0.38
C GLY A 53 14.49 8.81 1.03
N CYS A 54 15.02 9.90 1.59
CA CYS A 54 14.22 10.96 2.21
C CYS A 54 13.22 11.59 1.22
N VAL A 55 13.69 11.96 0.02
CA VAL A 55 12.84 12.50 -1.06
C VAL A 55 11.77 11.51 -1.49
N PHE A 56 12.13 10.23 -1.63
CA PHE A 56 11.18 9.17 -2.00
C PHE A 56 10.03 9.06 -0.98
N PHE A 57 10.33 8.98 0.33
CA PHE A 57 9.29 8.91 1.36
C PHE A 57 8.46 10.19 1.46
N TYR A 58 9.05 11.35 1.19
CA TYR A 58 8.32 12.62 1.12
C TYR A 58 7.33 12.64 -0.05
N ILE A 59 7.75 12.20 -1.24
CA ILE A 59 6.86 12.06 -2.41
C ILE A 59 5.72 11.08 -2.10
N MET A 60 6.03 9.94 -1.48
CA MET A 60 5.01 8.97 -1.04
C MET A 60 4.02 9.58 -0.04
N PHE A 61 4.51 10.38 0.92
CA PHE A 61 3.66 11.10 1.86
C PHE A 61 2.72 12.10 1.16
N LEU A 62 3.23 12.89 0.21
CA LEU A 62 2.42 13.83 -0.56
C LEU A 62 1.36 13.10 -1.40
N TYR A 63 1.77 12.01 -2.04
CA TYR A 63 0.89 11.16 -2.82
C TYR A 63 -0.25 10.56 -1.96
N GLU A 64 0.07 9.97 -0.80
CA GLU A 64 -0.94 9.43 0.11
C GLU A 64 -1.82 10.54 0.71
N THR A 65 -1.26 11.73 0.92
CA THR A 65 -2.03 12.91 1.36
C THR A 65 -3.05 13.32 0.31
N HIS A 66 -2.64 13.43 -0.96
CA HIS A 66 -3.55 13.72 -2.06
C HIS A 66 -4.63 12.64 -2.20
N MET A 67 -4.22 11.37 -2.16
CA MET A 67 -5.12 10.23 -2.27
C MET A 67 -6.10 10.09 -1.10
N SER A 68 -5.71 10.52 0.12
CA SER A 68 -6.58 10.48 1.30
C SER A 68 -7.75 11.47 1.24
N LYS A 69 -7.65 12.51 0.41
CA LYS A 69 -8.69 13.53 0.23
C LYS A 69 -9.76 13.13 -0.80
N LYS A 70 -9.51 12.08 -1.59
CA LYS A 70 -10.42 11.64 -2.66
C LYS A 70 -11.70 10.99 -2.12
N SER A 71 -12.79 11.12 -2.88
CA SER A 71 -14.08 10.51 -2.55
C SER A 71 -14.03 8.98 -2.72
N ASN A 72 -14.94 8.22 -2.08
CA ASN A 72 -14.94 6.76 -2.21
C ASN A 72 -15.10 6.32 -3.67
N GLU A 73 -15.92 7.02 -4.44
CA GLU A 73 -16.16 6.75 -5.85
C GLU A 73 -14.89 6.97 -6.68
N GLU A 74 -14.18 8.09 -6.44
CA GLU A 74 -12.89 8.36 -7.09
C GLU A 74 -11.85 7.29 -6.77
N LEU A 75 -11.85 6.75 -5.54
CA LEU A 75 -10.95 5.67 -5.15
C LEU A 75 -11.25 4.38 -5.94
N TRP A 76 -12.53 4.09 -6.20
CA TRP A 76 -12.96 2.97 -7.04
C TRP A 76 -12.60 3.17 -8.50
N TYR A 77 -12.78 4.35 -9.07
CA TYR A 77 -12.33 4.66 -10.43
C TYR A 77 -10.82 4.51 -10.60
N ILE A 78 -10.04 4.98 -9.63
CA ILE A 78 -8.58 4.82 -9.63
C ILE A 78 -8.20 3.34 -9.48
N TRP A 79 -8.95 2.58 -8.67
CA TRP A 79 -8.71 1.15 -8.54
C TRP A 79 -8.99 0.45 -9.87
N GLU A 80 -10.10 0.78 -10.52
CA GLU A 80 -10.48 0.25 -11.82
C GLU A 80 -9.40 0.54 -12.87
N GLU A 81 -9.03 1.81 -13.05
CA GLU A 81 -8.04 2.25 -14.04
C GLU A 81 -6.71 1.49 -13.90
N ARG A 82 -6.29 1.24 -12.66
CA ARG A 82 -4.98 0.66 -12.36
C ARG A 82 -4.97 -0.85 -12.28
N TRP A 83 -6.07 -1.48 -11.86
CA TRP A 83 -6.09 -2.88 -11.46
C TRP A 83 -7.18 -3.71 -12.15
N SER A 84 -8.23 -3.11 -12.71
CA SER A 84 -9.25 -3.85 -13.45
C SER A 84 -8.63 -4.53 -14.67
N GLY A 85 -8.96 -5.81 -14.90
CA GLY A 85 -8.35 -6.66 -15.92
C GLY A 85 -6.85 -6.98 -15.72
N ARG A 86 -6.19 -6.44 -14.67
CA ARG A 86 -4.74 -6.55 -14.45
C ARG A 86 -4.37 -7.43 -13.25
N LYS A 87 -5.01 -8.60 -13.14
CA LYS A 87 -4.83 -9.55 -12.03
C LYS A 87 -3.37 -9.89 -11.74
N LYS A 88 -2.57 -10.26 -12.77
CA LYS A 88 -1.16 -10.63 -12.60
C LYS A 88 -0.33 -9.52 -11.97
N LEU A 89 -0.51 -8.27 -12.42
CA LEU A 89 0.19 -7.10 -11.87
C LEU A 89 -0.18 -6.87 -10.39
N TYR A 90 -1.45 -7.05 -10.04
CA TYR A 90 -1.91 -6.95 -8.65
C TYR A 90 -1.31 -8.07 -7.77
N GLN A 91 -1.22 -9.30 -8.28
CA GLN A 91 -0.60 -10.43 -7.59
C GLN A 91 0.88 -10.19 -7.34
N VAL A 92 1.61 -9.69 -8.34
CA VAL A 92 3.03 -9.32 -8.19
C VAL A 92 3.20 -8.23 -7.13
N ARG A 93 2.40 -7.15 -7.19
CA ARG A 93 2.42 -6.11 -6.16
C ARG A 93 2.22 -6.69 -4.76
N ASN A 94 1.20 -7.53 -4.57
CA ASN A 94 0.90 -8.10 -3.26
C ASN A 94 2.01 -9.08 -2.80
N ALA A 95 2.66 -9.78 -3.72
CA ALA A 95 3.83 -10.61 -3.45
C ALA A 95 5.01 -9.78 -2.93
N PHE A 96 5.32 -8.67 -3.60
CA PHE A 96 6.36 -7.73 -3.16
C PHE A 96 6.04 -7.10 -1.80
N SER A 97 4.81 -6.61 -1.60
CA SER A 97 4.41 -6.01 -0.32
C SER A 97 4.51 -7.02 0.84
N ASN A 98 4.09 -8.28 0.62
CA ASN A 98 4.27 -9.32 1.62
C ASN A 98 5.75 -9.64 1.85
N GLY A 99 6.54 -9.82 0.80
CA GLY A 99 7.97 -10.13 0.91
C GLY A 99 8.74 -9.05 1.69
N MET A 100 8.48 -7.77 1.40
CA MET A 100 9.07 -6.65 2.13
C MET A 100 8.71 -6.65 3.63
N GLY A 101 7.51 -7.11 3.99
CA GLY A 101 7.08 -7.24 5.39
C GLY A 101 7.90 -8.24 6.21
N TYR A 102 8.51 -9.25 5.56
CA TYR A 102 9.40 -10.21 6.22
C TYR A 102 10.88 -9.81 6.16
N LEU A 103 11.28 -9.00 5.18
CA LEU A 103 12.65 -8.50 5.10
C LEU A 103 12.99 -7.54 6.24
N ILE A 104 12.09 -6.61 6.60
CA ILE A 104 12.38 -5.60 7.61
C ILE A 104 12.71 -6.21 8.99
N PRO A 105 11.93 -7.17 9.54
CA PRO A 105 12.28 -7.83 10.80
C PRO A 105 13.54 -8.70 10.70
N ALA A 106 13.77 -9.33 9.55
CA ALA A 106 14.94 -10.20 9.33
C ALA A 106 16.26 -9.41 9.27
N PHE A 107 16.25 -8.20 8.71
CA PHE A 107 17.43 -7.31 8.74
C PHE A 107 17.75 -6.77 10.14
N LEU A 108 16.73 -6.65 11.01
CA LEU A 108 16.90 -6.15 12.38
C LEU A 108 17.30 -7.24 13.39
N SER A 109 17.14 -8.52 13.04
CA SER A 109 17.49 -9.66 13.88
C SER A 109 18.84 -10.25 13.43
N ALA A 110 19.91 -9.78 14.08
CA ALA A 110 21.31 -10.08 13.71
C ALA A 110 21.70 -11.57 13.78
N ASP A 111 20.87 -12.44 14.37
CA ASP A 111 21.19 -13.85 14.63
C ASP A 111 20.48 -14.85 13.70
N ILE A 112 19.67 -14.39 12.73
CA ILE A 112 18.98 -15.32 11.81
C ILE A 112 19.93 -15.78 10.70
N MET A 113 20.12 -17.10 10.58
CA MET A 113 20.78 -17.72 9.42
C MET A 113 20.19 -17.17 8.12
N TRP A 114 21.01 -16.46 7.35
CA TRP A 114 20.64 -15.84 6.07
C TRP A 114 19.92 -16.79 5.10
N SER A 115 20.24 -18.09 5.14
CA SER A 115 19.58 -19.12 4.34
C SER A 115 18.11 -19.34 4.73
N MET A 116 17.77 -19.30 6.03
CA MET A 116 16.39 -19.37 6.49
C MET A 116 15.60 -18.12 6.11
N THR A 117 16.21 -16.94 6.20
CA THR A 117 15.61 -15.68 5.74
C THR A 117 15.23 -15.75 4.25
N ILE A 118 16.09 -16.31 3.41
CA ILE A 118 15.82 -16.49 1.98
C ILE A 118 14.64 -17.46 1.75
N ILE A 119 14.58 -18.57 2.49
CA ILE A 119 13.48 -19.54 2.36
C ILE A 119 12.15 -18.89 2.78
N PHE A 120 12.12 -18.20 3.93
CA PHE A 120 10.91 -17.50 4.38
C PHE A 120 10.50 -16.39 3.43
N LEU A 121 11.46 -15.67 2.83
CA LEU A 121 11.19 -14.66 1.82
C LEU A 121 10.50 -15.27 0.59
N ILE A 122 11.01 -16.38 0.07
CA ILE A 122 10.41 -17.08 -1.08
C ILE A 122 8.97 -17.53 -0.73
N VAL A 123 8.78 -18.16 0.44
CA VAL A 123 7.45 -18.59 0.90
C VAL A 123 6.51 -17.38 1.05
N ALA A 124 6.98 -16.26 1.59
CA ALA A 124 6.20 -15.04 1.75
C ALA A 124 5.81 -14.42 0.39
N ILE A 125 6.70 -14.41 -0.59
CA ILE A 125 6.44 -13.93 -1.95
C ILE A 125 5.40 -14.83 -2.62
N ILE A 126 5.56 -16.15 -2.58
CA ILE A 126 4.62 -17.12 -3.18
C ILE A 126 3.24 -17.01 -2.53
N SER A 127 3.20 -16.97 -1.19
CA SER A 127 1.97 -16.78 -0.42
C SER A 127 1.30 -15.43 -0.76
N GLY A 128 2.09 -14.37 -0.87
CA GLY A 128 1.63 -13.05 -1.29
C GLY A 128 1.05 -13.03 -2.70
N TYR A 129 1.68 -13.74 -3.65
CA TYR A 129 1.17 -13.86 -5.02
C TYR A 129 -0.20 -14.58 -5.06
N ARG A 130 -0.32 -15.70 -4.35
CA ARG A 130 -1.56 -16.48 -4.28
C ARG A 130 -2.68 -15.70 -3.58
N ASN A 131 -2.38 -15.07 -2.45
CA ASN A 131 -3.34 -14.25 -1.71
C ASN A 131 -3.75 -12.98 -2.48
N GLY A 132 -2.84 -12.42 -3.28
CA GLY A 132 -3.12 -11.30 -4.16
C GLY A 132 -4.22 -11.63 -5.19
N GLY A 133 -4.27 -12.88 -5.66
CA GLY A 133 -5.30 -13.32 -6.61
C GLY A 133 -6.69 -13.29 -5.98
N LYS A 134 -6.82 -13.84 -4.77
CA LYS A 134 -8.07 -13.85 -4.01
C LYS A 134 -8.53 -12.43 -3.66
N LYS A 135 -7.61 -11.57 -3.22
CA LYS A 135 -7.91 -10.16 -2.91
C LYS A 135 -8.37 -9.39 -4.14
N TRP A 136 -7.77 -9.67 -5.30
CA TRP A 136 -8.16 -9.05 -6.56
C TRP A 136 -9.56 -9.47 -6.99
N GLU A 137 -9.88 -10.77 -6.91
CA GLU A 137 -11.22 -11.30 -7.23
C GLU A 137 -12.29 -10.68 -6.32
N ALA A 138 -12.03 -10.58 -5.02
CA ALA A 138 -12.93 -9.91 -4.09
C ALA A 138 -13.13 -8.42 -4.45
N LYS A 139 -12.04 -7.70 -4.74
CA LYS A 139 -12.11 -6.29 -5.17
C LYS A 139 -12.87 -6.10 -6.47
N GLU A 140 -12.73 -7.02 -7.42
CA GLU A 140 -13.44 -6.98 -8.70
C GLU A 140 -14.94 -7.25 -8.52
N HIS A 141 -15.32 -8.16 -7.62
CA HIS A 141 -16.71 -8.38 -7.22
C HIS A 141 -17.32 -7.08 -6.67
N TYR A 142 -16.69 -6.48 -5.66
CA TYR A 142 -17.17 -5.23 -5.08
C TYR A 142 -17.21 -4.05 -6.07
N LEU A 143 -16.30 -4.02 -7.06
CA LEU A 143 -16.35 -3.02 -8.13
C LEU A 143 -17.60 -3.20 -9.01
N LYS A 144 -17.97 -4.45 -9.36
CA LYS A 144 -19.16 -4.73 -10.15
C LYS A 144 -20.42 -4.30 -9.40
N ASP A 145 -20.53 -4.69 -8.12
CA ASP A 145 -21.68 -4.31 -7.29
C ASP A 145 -21.78 -2.78 -7.15
N PHE A 146 -20.62 -2.10 -6.96
CA PHE A 146 -20.56 -0.63 -6.92
C PHE A 146 -21.08 0.01 -8.22
N LYS A 147 -20.72 -0.54 -9.39
CA LYS A 147 -21.19 -0.07 -10.70
C LYS A 147 -22.68 -0.30 -10.89
N GLU A 148 -23.19 -1.44 -10.49
CA GLU A 148 -24.61 -1.76 -10.58
C GLU A 148 -25.44 -0.81 -9.68
N LEU A 149 -24.94 -0.49 -8.49
CA LEU A 149 -25.59 0.46 -7.58
C LEU A 149 -25.56 1.92 -8.07
N THR A 150 -24.46 2.34 -8.69
CA THR A 150 -24.34 3.68 -9.27
C THR A 150 -25.11 3.83 -10.57
N THR A 151 -25.26 2.75 -11.34
CA THR A 151 -26.08 2.73 -12.57
C THR A 151 -27.59 2.71 -12.25
N ASN A 152 -27.99 2.02 -11.16
CA ASN A 152 -29.39 1.91 -10.73
C ASN A 152 -29.87 3.04 -9.81
N LYS A 153 -28.98 3.93 -9.36
CA LYS A 153 -29.39 5.21 -8.78
C LYS A 153 -29.61 6.19 -9.94
N PRO A 154 -30.86 6.49 -10.34
CA PRO A 154 -31.08 7.62 -11.22
C PRO A 154 -30.48 8.85 -10.56
N LEU A 155 -29.91 9.74 -11.37
CA LEU A 155 -29.58 11.11 -10.99
C LEU A 155 -30.83 11.75 -10.38
N VAL A 156 -31.00 11.60 -9.05
CA VAL A 156 -31.94 12.43 -8.31
C VAL A 156 -31.25 13.77 -8.18
N SER A 157 -31.47 14.58 -9.22
CA SER A 157 -31.57 16.03 -9.24
C SER A 157 -30.80 16.77 -8.13
N ALA A 158 -29.68 17.35 -8.52
CA ALA A 158 -29.29 18.67 -8.04
C ALA A 158 -29.80 19.71 -9.04
#